data_AF-A0A5R2N3T5-F1
#
_entry.id   AF-A0A5R2N3T5-F1
#
_cell.length_a   1.000
_cell.length_b   1.000
_cell.length_c   1.000
_cell.angle_alpha   90.00
_cell.angle_beta   90.00
_cell.angle_gamma   90.00
#
_symmetry.space_group_name_H-M   'P 1'
#
loop_
_entity.id
_entity.type
_entity.pdbx_description
1 polymer ?
#
loop_
_entity_poly.entity_id
_entity_poly.type
_entity_poly.pdbx_seq_one_letter_code
_entity_poly.pdbx_strand_id
1 'polypeptide(L)' 'MKPMRTERLILRNWEDRDRELFHRINSDERVMEFFPFRRDRATADDKMDEFRSWIAE' A
#
# COMPACT_ATOMS: atom_id res chain seq x y z
N MET A 1 -6.47 -13.24 -5.20
CA MET A 1 -6.83 -12.48 -6.43
C MET A 1 -5.95 -12.81 -7.65
N LYS A 2 -6.56 -12.92 -8.86
CA LYS A 2 -5.84 -13.01 -10.15
C LYS A 2 -5.47 -11.59 -10.64
N PRO A 3 -4.18 -11.29 -10.93
CA PRO A 3 -3.78 -9.95 -11.37
C PRO A 3 -4.49 -9.48 -12.64
N MET A 4 -5.00 -8.25 -12.61
CA MET A 4 -5.58 -7.56 -13.77
C MET A 4 -4.52 -6.74 -14.49
N ARG A 5 -4.60 -6.66 -15.82
CA ARG A 5 -3.62 -5.93 -16.64
C ARG A 5 -4.32 -5.02 -17.63
N THR A 6 -3.76 -3.84 -17.84
CA THR A 6 -4.04 -2.95 -18.98
C THR A 6 -2.77 -2.78 -19.79
N GLU A 7 -2.79 -1.93 -20.82
CA GLU A 7 -1.59 -1.60 -21.59
C GLU A 7 -0.45 -1.02 -20.74
N ARG A 8 -0.78 -0.25 -19.69
CA ARG A 8 0.21 0.47 -18.87
C ARG A 8 0.32 -0.01 -17.42
N LEU A 9 -0.68 -0.72 -16.91
CA LEU A 9 -0.79 -1.02 -15.48
C LEU A 9 -1.04 -2.50 -15.20
N ILE A 10 -0.50 -2.96 -14.08
CA ILE A 10 -0.80 -4.25 -13.47
C ILE A 10 -1.40 -3.97 -12.10
N LEU A 11 -2.65 -4.39 -11.90
CA LEU A 11 -3.27 -4.41 -10.58
C LEU A 11 -3.10 -5.83 -10.00
N ARG A 12 -2.28 -5.91 -8.96
CA ARG A 12 -1.94 -7.16 -8.25
C ARG A 12 -2.08 -6.92 -6.75
N ASN A 13 -2.09 -8.00 -5.98
CA ASN A 13 -1.99 -7.89 -4.53
C ASN A 13 -0.58 -7.38 -4.12
N TRP A 14 -0.51 -6.89 -2.89
CA TRP A 14 0.70 -6.42 -2.23
C TRP A 14 1.70 -7.56 -2.01
N GLU A 15 2.99 -7.25 -2.20
CA GLU A 15 4.13 -8.14 -2.03
C GLU A 15 5.16 -7.50 -1.09
N ASP A 16 6.03 -8.28 -0.44
CA ASP A 16 6.96 -7.72 0.56
C ASP A 16 7.90 -6.65 0.00
N ARG A 17 8.22 -6.71 -1.30
CA ARG A 17 9.02 -5.68 -1.99
C ARG A 17 8.36 -4.30 -2.05
N ASP A 18 7.05 -4.21 -1.85
CA ASP A 18 6.31 -2.95 -1.94
C ASP A 18 6.35 -2.17 -0.61
N ARG A 19 6.78 -2.78 0.50
CA ARG A 19 6.75 -2.20 1.85
C ARG A 19 7.48 -0.87 1.97
N GLU A 20 8.67 -0.76 1.37
CA GLU A 20 9.45 0.48 1.42
C GLU A 20 8.72 1.64 0.73
N LEU A 21 8.12 1.38 -0.43
CA LEU A 21 7.33 2.37 -1.14
C LEU A 21 6.06 2.73 -0.37
N PHE A 22 5.37 1.71 0.16
CA PHE A 22 4.14 1.89 0.92
C PHE A 22 4.35 2.76 2.16
N HIS A 23 5.42 2.51 2.93
CA HIS A 23 5.82 3.38 4.03
C HIS A 23 6.10 4.80 3.55
N ARG A 24 6.95 4.98 2.53
CA ARG A 24 7.32 6.29 2.00
C ARG A 24 6.10 7.15 1.66
N ILE A 25 5.14 6.60 0.91
CA ILE A 25 3.96 7.36 0.49
C ILE A 25 2.99 7.61 1.65
N ASN A 26 2.90 6.70 2.63
CA ASN A 26 2.05 6.90 3.81
C ASN A 26 2.68 7.81 4.88
N SER A 27 3.96 8.16 4.74
CA SER A 27 4.67 9.14 5.59
C SER A 27 4.88 10.49 4.90
N ASP A 28 4.65 10.58 3.59
CA ASP A 28 4.84 11.79 2.80
C ASP A 28 3.75 12.82 3.09
N GLU A 29 4.16 14.07 3.36
CA GLU A 29 3.24 15.16 3.73
C GLU A 29 2.29 15.55 2.61
N ARG A 30 2.72 15.46 1.35
CA ARG A 30 1.92 15.83 0.19
C ARG A 30 0.95 14.72 -0.20
N VAL A 31 1.35 13.46 -0.10
CA VAL A 31 0.44 12.32 -0.33
C VAL A 31 -0.65 12.27 0.74
N MET A 32 -0.28 12.56 1.99
CA MET A 32 -1.17 12.46 3.15
C MET A 32 -1.87 13.77 3.53
N GLU A 33 -1.82 14.81 2.67
CA GLU A 33 -2.33 16.17 2.95
C GLU A 33 -3.77 16.20 3.48
N PHE A 34 -4.63 15.32 2.97
CA PHE A 34 -6.05 15.26 3.33
C PHE A 34 -6.39 14.10 4.28
N PHE A 35 -5.39 13.38 4.78
CA PHE A 35 -5.57 12.31 5.75
C PHE A 35 -5.39 12.84 7.17
N PRO A 36 -6.08 12.27 8.17
CA PRO A 36 -6.01 12.76 9.55
C PRO A 36 -4.65 12.54 10.21
N PHE A 37 -3.81 11.66 9.66
CA PHE A 37 -2.48 11.37 10.17
C PHE A 37 -1.58 10.76 9.09
N ARG A 38 -0.27 10.86 9.31
CA ARG A 38 0.76 10.12 8.59
C ARG A 38 1.06 8.83 9.33
N ARG A 39 1.44 7.77 8.61
CA ARG A 39 1.89 6.52 9.22
C ARG A 39 3.39 6.54 9.41
N ASP A 40 3.84 5.98 10.52
CA ASP A 40 5.23 5.56 10.68
C ASP A 40 5.46 4.21 9.97
N ARG A 41 6.65 3.63 10.13
CA ARG A 41 6.97 2.36 9.48
C ARG A 41 6.10 1.21 9.96
N ALA A 42 5.93 1.05 11.27
CA ALA A 42 5.18 -0.06 11.85
C ALA A 42 3.70 -0.01 11.44
N THR A 43 3.06 1.16 11.58
CA THR A 43 1.64 1.32 11.22
C THR A 43 1.39 1.22 9.72
N ALA A 44 2.37 1.57 8.88
CA ALA A 44 2.30 1.35 7.43
C ALA A 44 2.41 -0.15 7.08
N ASP A 45 3.33 -0.88 7.72
CA ASP A 45 3.48 -2.32 7.52
C ASP A 45 2.21 -3.08 7.95
N ASP A 46 1.65 -2.78 9.12
CA ASP A 46 0.41 -3.39 9.63
C ASP A 46 -0.77 -3.15 8.67
N LYS A 47 -0.90 -1.93 8.14
CA LYS A 47 -1.99 -1.58 7.22
C LYS A 47 -1.84 -2.29 5.88
N MET A 48 -0.61 -2.48 5.40
CA MET A 48 -0.34 -3.23 4.19
C MET A 48 -0.70 -4.71 4.36
N ASP A 49 -0.45 -5.31 5.52
CA ASP A 49 -0.81 -6.69 5.82
C ASP A 49 -2.34 -6.88 5.88
N GLU A 50 -3.07 -5.93 6.47
CA GLU A 50 -4.54 -5.90 6.45
C GLU A 50 -5.09 -5.87 5.01
N PHE A 51 -4.59 -4.96 4.16
CA PHE A 51 -4.99 -4.89 2.75
C PHE A 51 -4.61 -6.15 1.97
N ARG A 52 -3.43 -6.70 2.22
CA ARG A 52 -2.97 -7.93 1.58
C ARG A 52 -3.90 -9.09 1.89
N SER A 53 -4.36 -9.20 3.14
CA SER A 53 -5.34 -10.20 3.57
C SER A 53 -6.68 -10.02 2.86
N TRP A 54 -7.25 -8.80 2.87
CA TRP A 54 -8.54 -8.53 2.24
C TRP A 54 -8.58 -8.82 0.74
N ILE A 55 -7.47 -8.64 0.03
CA ILE A 55 -7.38 -8.94 -1.41
C ILE A 55 -7.11 -10.43 -1.68
N ALA A 56 -6.65 -11.17 -0.68
CA ALA A 56 -6.42 -12.60 -0.77
C ALA A 56 -7.72 -13.41 -0.61
N GLU A 57 -8.68 -12.88 0.16
CA GLU A 57 -10.08 -13.34 0.23
C GLU A 57 -10.81 -13.21 -1.12
#